data_AF-A0AAW5EJH3-F1
#
_entry.id   AF-A0AAW5EJH3-F1
#
_cell.length_a   1.000
_cell.length_b   1.000
_cell.length_c   1.000
_cell.angle_alpha   90.00
_cell.angle_beta   90.00
_cell.angle_gamma   90.00
#
_symmetry.space_group_name_H-M   'P 1'
#
loop_
_entity.id
_entity.type
_entity.pdbx_description
1 polymer ?
#
loop_
_entity_poly.entity_id
_entity_poly.type
_entity_poly.pdbx_seq_one_letter_code
_entity_poly.pdbx_strand_id
1 'polypeptide(L)'
;EAYERLRPLCDYPFHLGVTEAGTKFHSTIKSSIALGNLLLKCIGDTMRVSLTGELEEEIKVARAILQDSGVQKSGVNIISCPTCGRIQSDLISAIKIVEEKTKHIKEPLNISVMGCVVNALGEAKGADVA
;
A
#
# COMPACT_ATOMS: atom_id res chain seq x y z
N GLU A 1 -0.82 -10.17 18.91
CA GLU A 1 -0.64 -11.22 19.94
C GLU A 1 -1.63 -12.37 19.83
N ALA A 2 -2.96 -12.13 19.96
CA ALA A 2 -3.95 -13.22 19.94
C ALA A 2 -3.85 -14.12 18.69
N TYR A 3 -3.82 -13.54 17.49
CA TYR A 3 -3.63 -14.29 16.23
C TYR A 3 -2.31 -15.07 16.20
N GLU A 4 -1.22 -14.48 16.69
CA GLU A 4 0.11 -15.11 16.71
C GLU A 4 0.16 -16.33 17.63
N ARG A 5 -0.52 -16.24 18.79
CA ARG A 5 -0.63 -17.35 19.75
C ARG A 5 -1.58 -18.45 19.27
N LEU A 6 -2.60 -18.10 18.50
CA LEU A 6 -3.56 -19.07 17.97
C LEU A 6 -3.03 -19.81 16.74
N ARG A 7 -2.22 -19.15 15.89
CA ARG A 7 -1.68 -19.73 14.64
C ARG A 7 -0.99 -21.10 14.80
N PRO A 8 -0.17 -21.37 15.84
CA PRO A 8 0.44 -22.70 16.02
C PRO A 8 -0.50 -23.74 16.64
N LEU A 9 -1.69 -23.34 17.11
CA LEU A 9 -2.64 -24.23 17.79
C LEU A 9 -3.71 -24.81 16.85
N CYS A 10 -3.90 -24.24 15.66
CA CYS A 10 -4.83 -24.78 14.66
C CYS A 10 -4.47 -24.37 13.23
N ASP A 11 -4.97 -25.15 12.27
CA ASP A 11 -4.75 -24.95 10.83
C ASP A 11 -5.93 -24.29 10.10
N TYR A 12 -6.91 -23.77 10.83
CA TYR A 12 -8.06 -23.10 10.22
C TYR A 12 -7.66 -21.75 9.59
N PRO A 13 -8.37 -21.32 8.53
CA PRO A 13 -8.17 -20.00 7.93
C PRO A 13 -8.50 -18.87 8.92
N PHE A 14 -7.69 -17.83 8.95
CA PHE A 14 -7.86 -16.66 9.82
C PHE A 14 -8.41 -15.47 9.04
N HIS A 15 -9.58 -14.98 9.47
CA HIS A 15 -10.07 -13.67 9.09
C HIS A 15 -9.47 -12.61 10.01
N LEU A 16 -8.65 -11.72 9.44
CA LEU A 16 -8.04 -10.63 10.16
C LEU A 16 -8.94 -9.39 10.14
N GLY A 17 -8.96 -8.68 11.26
CA GLY A 17 -9.61 -7.39 11.33
C GLY A 17 -9.20 -6.63 12.59
N VAL A 18 -9.26 -5.31 12.50
CA VAL A 18 -9.14 -4.41 13.64
C VAL A 18 -10.47 -3.70 13.80
N THR A 19 -11.13 -3.89 14.93
CA THR A 19 -12.36 -3.18 15.27
C THR A 19 -12.06 -1.82 15.88
N GLU A 20 -13.02 -0.89 15.80
CA GLU A 20 -12.96 0.42 16.49
C GLU A 20 -11.72 1.27 16.14
N ALA A 21 -11.28 1.21 14.89
CA ALA A 21 -10.03 1.85 14.47
C ALA A 21 -10.10 3.40 14.52
N GLY A 22 -11.30 3.99 14.47
CA GLY A 22 -11.54 5.43 14.64
C GLY A 22 -11.74 6.18 13.33
N THR A 23 -11.39 7.48 13.30
CA THR A 23 -11.53 8.34 12.11
C THR A 23 -10.75 7.78 10.92
N LYS A 24 -11.14 8.12 9.68
CA LYS A 24 -10.50 7.60 8.44
C LYS A 24 -8.96 7.61 8.48
N PHE A 25 -8.37 8.72 8.94
CA PHE A 25 -6.91 8.85 9.04
C PHE A 25 -6.29 7.87 10.05
N HIS A 26 -6.77 7.88 11.29
CA HIS A 26 -6.23 7.01 12.34
C HIS A 26 -6.55 5.54 12.12
N SER A 27 -7.71 5.24 11.55
CA SER A 27 -8.13 3.88 11.24
C SER A 27 -7.31 3.28 10.11
N THR A 28 -6.96 4.06 9.10
CA THR A 28 -5.99 3.67 8.06
C THR A 28 -4.65 3.31 8.70
N ILE A 29 -4.07 4.20 9.51
CA ILE A 29 -2.77 3.97 10.15
C ILE A 29 -2.78 2.75 11.06
N LYS A 30 -3.76 2.66 11.98
CA LYS A 30 -3.86 1.55 12.92
C LYS A 30 -4.04 0.21 12.21
N SER A 31 -4.88 0.17 11.18
CA SER A 31 -5.14 -1.04 10.41
C SER A 31 -3.88 -1.46 9.64
N SER A 32 -3.17 -0.53 9.01
CA SER A 32 -1.91 -0.83 8.30
C SER A 32 -0.85 -1.40 9.24
N ILE A 33 -0.68 -0.84 10.44
CA ILE A 33 0.29 -1.35 11.42
C ILE A 33 -0.10 -2.74 11.92
N ALA A 34 -1.36 -2.91 12.35
CA ALA A 34 -1.80 -4.15 12.97
C ALA A 34 -1.90 -5.31 11.96
N LEU A 35 -2.52 -5.08 10.81
CA LEU A 35 -2.72 -6.10 9.79
C LEU A 35 -1.42 -6.36 9.03
N GLY A 36 -0.67 -5.30 8.67
CA GLY A 36 0.62 -5.44 8.00
C GLY A 36 1.62 -6.27 8.82
N ASN A 37 1.69 -6.06 10.14
CA ASN A 37 2.55 -6.87 11.01
C ASN A 37 2.18 -8.37 11.02
N LEU A 38 0.88 -8.71 10.96
CA LEU A 38 0.44 -10.10 10.87
C LEU A 38 0.76 -10.70 9.49
N LEU A 39 0.52 -9.94 8.42
CA LEU A 39 0.81 -10.36 7.04
C LEU A 39 2.31 -10.62 6.81
N LEU A 40 3.19 -9.76 7.35
CA LEU A 40 4.65 -9.96 7.29
C LEU A 40 5.11 -11.22 8.04
N LYS A 41 4.31 -11.72 8.99
CA LYS A 41 4.54 -13.00 9.70
C LYS A 41 3.83 -14.18 9.01
N CYS A 42 3.28 -13.98 7.82
CA CYS A 42 2.48 -14.96 7.09
C CYS A 42 1.24 -15.45 7.87
N ILE A 43 0.60 -14.56 8.62
CA ILE A 43 -0.64 -14.86 9.36
C ILE A 43 -1.79 -14.11 8.72
N GLY A 44 -2.85 -14.84 8.33
CA GLY A 44 -4.09 -14.30 7.76
C GLY A 44 -4.40 -14.86 6.38
N ASP A 45 -5.66 -15.23 6.16
CA ASP A 45 -6.16 -15.83 4.92
C ASP A 45 -7.19 -14.93 4.22
N THR A 46 -7.88 -14.11 5.02
CA THR A 46 -8.76 -13.05 4.55
C THR A 46 -8.68 -11.89 5.55
N MET A 47 -9.01 -10.66 5.11
CA MET A 47 -8.98 -9.50 5.99
C MET A 47 -10.11 -8.53 5.71
N ARG A 48 -10.48 -7.77 6.74
CA ARG A 48 -11.32 -6.58 6.65
C ARG A 48 -10.66 -5.42 7.37
N VAL A 49 -10.64 -4.25 6.73
CA VAL A 49 -10.33 -2.98 7.39
C VAL A 49 -11.64 -2.37 7.85
N SER A 50 -11.74 -1.98 9.12
CA SER A 50 -12.93 -1.31 9.64
C SER A 50 -12.69 0.18 9.76
N LEU A 51 -13.30 0.95 8.86
CA LEU A 51 -13.23 2.41 8.87
C LEU A 51 -14.59 2.98 9.28
N THR A 52 -14.60 4.08 10.03
CA THR A 52 -15.82 4.88 10.19
C THR A 52 -15.99 5.75 8.95
N GLY A 53 -16.68 5.24 7.92
CA GLY A 53 -16.89 5.93 6.64
C GLY A 53 -17.47 5.02 5.54
N GLU A 54 -17.23 5.41 4.28
CA GLU A 54 -17.68 4.66 3.09
C GLU A 54 -17.00 3.30 2.93
N LEU A 55 -17.74 2.29 2.46
CA LEU A 55 -17.26 0.91 2.32
C LEU A 55 -16.16 0.77 1.25
N GLU A 56 -16.21 1.60 0.20
CA GLU A 56 -15.22 1.62 -0.87
C GLU A 56 -13.83 1.99 -0.33
N GLU A 57 -13.78 2.83 0.70
CA GLU A 57 -12.52 3.20 1.35
C GLU A 57 -11.96 2.04 2.19
N GLU A 58 -12.80 1.23 2.82
CA GLU A 58 -12.35 -0.01 3.51
C GLU A 58 -11.63 -0.92 2.50
N ILE A 59 -12.23 -1.12 1.33
CA ILE A 59 -11.67 -1.96 0.26
C ILE A 59 -10.38 -1.36 -0.29
N LYS A 60 -10.34 -0.04 -0.51
CA LYS A 60 -9.16 0.67 -1.02
C LYS A 60 -7.97 0.51 -0.06
N VAL A 61 -8.19 0.74 1.23
CA VAL A 61 -7.14 0.60 2.25
C VAL A 61 -6.70 -0.86 2.40
N ALA A 62 -7.64 -1.81 2.40
CA ALA A 62 -7.30 -3.24 2.50
C ALA A 62 -6.40 -3.69 1.34
N ARG A 63 -6.73 -3.28 0.10
CA ARG A 63 -5.93 -3.59 -1.09
C ARG A 63 -4.54 -2.95 -1.03
N ALA A 64 -4.45 -1.70 -0.58
CA ALA A 64 -3.16 -1.02 -0.40
C ALA A 64 -2.28 -1.76 0.63
N ILE A 65 -2.84 -2.17 1.78
CA ILE A 65 -2.09 -2.95 2.79
C ILE A 65 -1.57 -4.27 2.19
N LEU A 66 -2.39 -4.99 1.42
CA LEU A 66 -1.96 -6.25 0.76
C LEU A 66 -0.84 -6.01 -0.26
N GLN A 67 -0.91 -4.91 -1.01
CA GLN A 67 0.10 -4.53 -2.00
C GLN A 67 1.42 -4.14 -1.32
N ASP A 68 1.37 -3.24 -0.34
CA ASP A 68 2.55 -2.69 0.34
C ASP A 68 3.20 -3.68 1.31
N SER A 69 2.44 -4.65 1.84
CA SER A 69 3.00 -5.79 2.59
C SER A 69 3.66 -6.84 1.70
N GLY A 70 3.52 -6.72 0.38
CA GLY A 70 4.08 -7.65 -0.61
C GLY A 70 3.29 -8.94 -0.81
N VAL A 71 2.17 -9.13 -0.11
CA VAL A 71 1.29 -10.31 -0.23
C VAL A 71 0.59 -10.36 -1.58
N GLN A 72 0.07 -9.22 -2.05
CA GLN A 72 -0.61 -9.12 -3.33
C GLN A 72 0.16 -8.22 -4.29
N LYS A 73 0.89 -8.83 -5.22
CA LYS A 73 1.54 -8.11 -6.32
C LYS A 73 0.52 -7.87 -7.43
N SER A 74 -0.14 -6.72 -7.41
CA SER A 74 -1.12 -6.33 -8.42
C SER A 74 -1.09 -4.83 -8.65
N GLY A 75 -1.28 -4.44 -9.91
CA GLY A 75 -1.39 -3.05 -10.32
C GLY A 75 -0.07 -2.30 -10.27
N VAL A 76 -0.16 -1.00 -10.52
CA VAL A 76 1.01 -0.13 -10.59
C VAL A 76 1.38 0.39 -9.21
N ASN A 77 2.65 0.24 -8.85
CA ASN A 77 3.29 0.89 -7.73
C ASN A 77 4.05 2.13 -8.23
N ILE A 78 3.62 3.32 -7.84
CA ILE A 78 4.25 4.58 -8.25
C ILE A 78 5.28 4.98 -7.18
N ILE A 79 6.54 4.98 -7.56
CA ILE A 79 7.66 5.38 -6.73
C ILE A 79 8.02 6.81 -7.10
N SER A 80 8.00 7.72 -6.12
CA SER A 80 8.30 9.13 -6.37
C SER A 80 9.20 9.73 -5.31
N CYS A 81 10.08 10.64 -5.73
CA CYS A 81 10.90 11.40 -4.78
C CYS A 81 10.05 12.40 -3.97
N PRO A 82 10.46 12.73 -2.73
CA PRO A 82 9.85 13.84 -2.02
C PRO A 82 10.08 15.17 -2.75
N THR A 83 9.20 16.14 -2.51
CA THR A 83 9.45 17.51 -2.96
C THR A 83 10.63 18.09 -2.17
N CYS A 84 11.61 18.65 -2.88
CA CYS A 84 12.79 19.27 -2.29
C CYS A 84 13.24 20.48 -3.12
N GLY A 85 14.21 21.26 -2.63
CA GLY A 85 14.70 22.47 -3.31
C GLY A 85 15.40 22.24 -4.66
N ARG A 86 15.60 20.98 -5.07
CA ARG A 86 16.19 20.62 -6.38
C ARG A 86 15.14 20.31 -7.44
N ILE A 87 13.86 20.41 -7.10
CA ILE A 87 12.77 20.09 -8.02
C ILE A 87 12.81 21.02 -9.24
N GLN A 88 12.74 20.45 -10.43
CA GLN A 88 12.82 21.15 -11.72
C GLN A 88 11.53 21.04 -12.53
N SER A 89 10.56 20.26 -12.05
CA SER A 89 9.29 19.97 -12.72
C SER A 89 8.12 19.99 -11.74
N ASP A 90 6.91 20.13 -12.25
CA ASP A 90 5.70 19.95 -11.44
C ASP A 90 5.43 18.47 -11.19
N LEU A 91 6.13 17.92 -10.20
CA LEU A 91 6.07 16.51 -9.84
C LEU A 91 4.68 16.08 -9.35
N ILE A 92 3.98 16.94 -8.61
CA ILE A 92 2.67 16.61 -8.02
C ILE A 92 1.65 16.42 -9.15
N SER A 93 1.63 17.31 -10.14
CA SER A 93 0.74 17.18 -11.29
C SER A 93 1.12 15.96 -12.14
N ALA A 94 2.41 15.70 -12.35
CA ALA A 94 2.87 14.52 -13.09
C ALA A 94 2.41 13.21 -12.43
N ILE A 95 2.58 13.06 -11.11
CA ILE A 95 2.14 11.87 -10.37
C ILE A 95 0.64 11.64 -10.54
N LYS A 96 -0.19 12.68 -10.39
CA LYS A 96 -1.65 12.56 -10.56
C LYS A 96 -2.04 12.09 -11.96
N ILE A 97 -1.35 12.60 -13.00
CA ILE A 97 -1.59 12.18 -14.39
C ILE A 97 -1.22 10.70 -14.56
N VAL A 98 -0.08 10.28 -14.03
CA VAL A 98 0.37 8.89 -14.09
C VAL A 98 -0.63 8.00 -13.36
N GLU A 99 -0.96 8.31 -12.10
CA GLU A 99 -1.92 7.57 -11.28
C GLU A 99 -3.26 7.37 -12.01
N GLU A 100 -3.82 8.43 -12.59
CA GLU A 100 -5.09 8.35 -13.33
C GLU A 100 -4.97 7.47 -14.58
N LYS A 101 -3.91 7.67 -15.37
CA LYS A 101 -3.71 6.94 -16.62
C LYS A 101 -3.39 5.46 -16.38
N THR A 102 -2.83 5.09 -15.23
CA THR A 102 -2.40 3.72 -14.95
C THR A 102 -3.40 2.88 -14.15
N LYS A 103 -4.54 3.43 -13.70
CA LYS A 103 -5.54 2.70 -12.88
C LYS A 103 -6.04 1.39 -13.50
N HIS A 104 -6.07 1.30 -14.82
CA HIS A 104 -6.58 0.15 -15.55
C HIS A 104 -5.58 -1.01 -15.64
N ILE A 105 -4.30 -0.74 -15.35
CA ILE A 105 -3.22 -1.74 -15.42
C ILE A 105 -3.31 -2.63 -14.18
N LYS A 106 -3.39 -3.95 -14.40
CA LYS A 106 -3.46 -4.96 -13.34
C LYS A 106 -2.13 -5.67 -13.11
N GLU A 107 -1.24 -5.64 -14.10
CA GLU A 107 0.09 -6.23 -14.01
C GLU A 107 0.90 -5.52 -12.91
N PRO A 108 1.61 -6.25 -12.04
CA PRO A 108 2.48 -5.64 -11.04
C PRO A 108 3.66 -4.95 -11.71
N LEU A 109 3.63 -3.61 -11.76
CA LEU A 109 4.69 -2.79 -12.35
C LEU A 109 5.10 -1.67 -11.39
N ASN A 110 6.40 -1.42 -11.32
CA ASN A 110 6.97 -0.27 -10.60
C ASN A 110 7.21 0.86 -11.61
N ILE A 111 6.57 1.99 -11.41
CA ILE A 111 6.76 3.20 -12.21
C ILE A 111 7.43 4.26 -11.36
N SER A 112 8.60 4.73 -11.78
CA SER A 112 9.35 5.79 -11.13
C SER A 112 8.98 7.15 -11.72
N VAL A 113 8.58 8.12 -10.89
CA VAL A 113 8.27 9.50 -11.32
C VAL A 113 9.07 10.49 -10.49
N MET A 114 9.98 11.23 -11.14
CA MET A 114 11.05 11.96 -10.45
C MET A 114 11.05 13.44 -10.79
N GLY A 115 11.29 14.28 -9.78
CA GLY A 115 11.24 15.74 -9.90
C GLY A 115 12.56 16.41 -10.31
N CYS A 116 13.67 15.67 -10.31
CA CYS A 116 14.99 16.18 -10.71
C CYS A 116 15.90 15.05 -11.21
N VAL A 117 16.95 15.40 -11.95
CA VAL A 117 17.89 14.42 -12.54
C VAL A 117 18.73 13.66 -11.51
N VAL A 118 18.92 14.20 -10.31
CA VAL A 118 19.88 13.67 -9.33
C VAL A 118 19.43 12.32 -8.79
N ASN A 119 18.21 12.26 -8.25
CA ASN A 119 17.64 11.03 -7.74
C ASN A 119 17.06 10.15 -8.84
N ALA A 120 16.75 10.72 -10.01
CA ALA A 120 16.07 10.02 -11.08
C ALA A 120 16.80 8.74 -11.51
N LEU A 121 18.11 8.82 -11.74
CA LEU A 121 18.88 7.66 -12.21
C LEU A 121 19.03 6.55 -11.15
N GLY A 122 19.04 6.91 -9.87
CA GLY A 122 19.18 5.94 -8.79
C GLY A 122 17.87 5.21 -8.53
N GLU A 123 16.78 5.96 -8.40
CA GLU A 123 15.45 5.43 -8.08
C GLU A 123 14.82 4.71 -9.30
N ALA A 124 15.13 5.13 -10.53
CA ALA A 124 14.67 4.47 -11.75
C ALA A 124 15.28 3.07 -11.99
N LYS A 125 16.46 2.76 -11.42
CA LYS A 125 17.12 1.46 -11.64
C LYS A 125 16.31 0.27 -11.14
N GLY A 126 15.49 0.48 -10.12
CA GLY A 126 14.62 -0.55 -9.55
C GLY A 126 13.20 -0.54 -10.13
N ALA A 127 12.91 0.37 -11.06
CA ALA A 127 11.59 0.51 -11.67
C ALA A 127 11.54 -0.20 -13.03
N ASP A 128 10.36 -0.67 -13.40
CA ASP A 128 10.10 -1.25 -14.71
C ASP A 128 10.01 -0.16 -15.79
N VAL A 129 9.53 1.04 -15.40
CA VAL A 129 9.40 2.23 -16.25
C VAL A 129 9.76 3.48 -15.44
N ALA A 130 10.42 4.48 -16.05
CA ALA A 130 10.81 5.74 -15.42
C ALA A 130 10.62 6.95 -16.35
#